data_AF-A0A2S9YRX1-F1
#
_entry.id   AF-A0A2S9YRX1-F1
#
_cell.length_a   1.000
_cell.length_b   1.000
_cell.length_c   1.000
_cell.angle_alpha   90.00
_cell.angle_beta   90.00
_cell.angle_gamma   90.00
#
_symmetry.space_group_name_H-M   'P 1'
#
loop_
_entity.id
_entity.type
_entity.pdbx_description
1 polymer ?
#
loop_
_entity_poly.entity_id
_entity_poly.type
_entity_poly.pdbx_seq_one_letter_code
_entity_poly.pdbx_strand_id
1 'polypeptide(L)'
;MPKTSIVIAIAAVTLASFAAACADTKVKQDAKDVRDEREDVQEERQEVQEEQAELAEEKNEFAVQLAQRVSTAEQRFAELELRAAKITAAATNTAAATEIEQAKSRAKAQIDQLRNATPTNIESTLEGLDQAMDAFDEKLDEYDDAL
;
A
#
# COMPACT_ATOMS: atom_id res chain seq x y z
N MET A 1 -66.80 67.15 -16.52
CA MET A 1 -66.67 66.76 -17.94
C MET A 1 -66.13 67.98 -18.67
N PRO A 2 -65.13 67.92 -19.58
CA PRO A 2 -64.66 66.83 -20.45
C PRO A 2 -63.34 66.19 -19.92
N LYS A 3 -62.97 64.92 -20.12
CA LYS A 3 -62.77 64.09 -21.33
C LYS A 3 -61.77 64.67 -22.33
N THR A 4 -60.49 64.46 -22.04
CA THR A 4 -59.42 64.46 -23.04
C THR A 4 -58.69 63.13 -22.95
N SER A 5 -59.09 62.23 -23.85
CA SER A 5 -58.43 60.97 -24.14
C SER A 5 -57.08 61.24 -24.78
N ILE A 6 -55.99 60.88 -24.12
CA ILE A 6 -54.68 60.77 -24.77
C ILE A 6 -54.58 59.33 -25.26
N VAL A 7 -54.70 59.19 -26.58
CA VAL A 7 -54.41 57.96 -27.33
C VAL A 7 -52.90 57.77 -27.28
N ILE A 8 -52.42 56.85 -26.43
CA ILE A 8 -51.03 56.37 -26.51
C ILE A 8 -51.00 55.38 -27.67
N ALA A 9 -50.42 55.83 -28.79
CA ALA A 9 -50.17 55.01 -29.95
C ALA A 9 -49.30 53.81 -29.57
N ILE A 10 -49.76 52.62 -29.95
CA ILE A 10 -49.00 51.38 -29.92
C ILE A 10 -47.84 51.54 -30.90
N ALA A 11 -46.67 51.89 -30.38
CA ALA A 11 -45.41 51.64 -31.07
C ALA A 11 -44.98 50.22 -30.72
N ALA A 12 -45.47 49.25 -31.51
CA ALA A 12 -44.88 47.93 -31.58
C ALA A 12 -43.47 48.08 -32.15
N VAL A 13 -42.48 48.23 -31.28
CA VAL A 13 -41.09 47.87 -31.60
C VAL A 13 -40.84 46.54 -30.93
N THR A 14 -40.89 45.50 -31.74
CA THR A 14 -40.35 44.18 -31.52
C THR A 14 -38.97 44.26 -30.84
N LEU A 15 -38.94 44.12 -29.52
CA LEU A 15 -37.72 43.98 -28.71
C LEU A 15 -37.69 42.64 -27.95
N ALA A 16 -38.45 41.64 -28.42
CA ALA A 16 -38.39 40.28 -27.89
C ALA A 16 -37.23 39.45 -28.46
N SER A 17 -36.46 39.97 -29.44
CA SER A 17 -35.44 39.19 -30.15
C SER A 17 -33.99 39.45 -29.72
N PHE A 18 -33.71 40.46 -28.87
CA PHE A 18 -32.34 40.73 -28.37
C PHE A 18 -32.05 40.11 -26.99
N ALA A 19 -33.07 39.93 -26.14
CA ALA A 19 -32.88 39.28 -24.84
C ALA A 19 -32.64 37.76 -24.97
N ALA A 20 -33.27 37.12 -25.96
CA ALA A 20 -33.08 35.70 -26.25
C ALA A 20 -31.67 35.40 -26.80
N ALA A 21 -31.13 36.28 -27.65
CA ALA A 21 -29.79 36.09 -28.22
C ALA A 21 -28.67 36.19 -27.17
N CYS A 22 -28.76 37.10 -26.21
CA CYS A 22 -27.78 37.21 -25.12
C CYS A 22 -27.89 36.08 -24.09
N ALA A 23 -29.09 35.53 -23.87
CA ALA A 23 -29.29 34.36 -23.01
C ALA A 23 -28.73 33.08 -23.67
N ASP A 24 -28.96 32.90 -24.98
CA ASP A 24 -28.48 31.75 -25.75
C ASP A 24 -26.95 31.71 -25.84
N THR A 25 -26.29 32.87 -25.98
CA THR A 25 -24.82 32.96 -25.97
C THR A 25 -24.19 32.66 -24.61
N LYS A 26 -24.84 33.09 -23.51
CA LYS A 26 -24.35 32.79 -22.16
C LYS A 26 -24.49 31.32 -21.83
N VAL A 27 -25.65 30.71 -22.13
CA VAL A 27 -25.87 29.27 -21.94
C VAL A 27 -24.89 28.43 -22.77
N LYS A 28 -24.55 28.87 -23.99
CA LYS A 28 -23.53 28.20 -24.82
C LYS A 28 -22.12 28.33 -24.26
N GLN A 29 -21.79 29.45 -23.63
CA GLN A 29 -20.50 29.66 -22.97
C GLN A 29 -20.41 28.83 -21.69
N ASP A 30 -21.44 28.90 -20.83
CA ASP A 30 -21.53 28.08 -19.61
C ASP A 30 -21.49 26.58 -19.93
N ALA A 31 -22.14 26.15 -21.02
CA ALA A 31 -22.09 24.76 -21.48
C ALA A 31 -20.71 24.35 -22.02
N LYS A 32 -19.93 25.29 -22.54
CA LYS A 32 -18.55 25.05 -22.97
C LYS A 32 -17.62 24.98 -21.76
N ASP A 33 -17.74 25.92 -20.83
CA ASP A 33 -16.92 25.94 -19.60
C ASP A 33 -17.15 24.66 -18.76
N VAL A 34 -18.41 24.20 -18.63
CA VAL A 34 -18.72 22.91 -17.98
C VAL A 34 -18.18 21.71 -18.75
N ARG A 35 -18.05 21.80 -20.07
CA ARG A 35 -17.47 20.72 -20.89
C ARG A 35 -15.97 20.66 -20.72
N ASP A 36 -15.30 21.81 -20.81
CA ASP A 36 -13.85 21.93 -20.65
C ASP A 36 -13.46 21.44 -19.23
N GLU A 37 -14.18 21.85 -18.19
CA GLU A 37 -13.92 21.38 -16.82
C GLU A 37 -14.25 19.89 -16.58
N ARG A 38 -15.17 19.30 -17.36
CA ARG A 38 -15.40 17.85 -17.35
C ARG A 38 -14.26 17.08 -18.00
N GLU A 39 -13.65 17.64 -19.04
CA GLU A 39 -12.46 17.06 -19.69
C GLU A 39 -11.28 17.10 -18.71
N ASP A 40 -11.04 18.22 -18.03
CA ASP A 40 -10.00 18.35 -16.99
C ASP A 40 -10.19 17.32 -15.84
N VAL A 41 -11.41 17.21 -15.30
CA VAL A 41 -11.72 16.23 -14.23
C VAL A 41 -11.55 14.78 -14.73
N GLN A 42 -11.78 14.53 -16.02
CA GLN A 42 -11.58 13.20 -16.60
C GLN A 42 -10.09 12.86 -16.72
N GLU A 43 -9.26 13.83 -17.09
CA GLU A 43 -7.79 13.70 -17.12
C GLU A 43 -7.24 13.45 -15.71
N GLU A 44 -7.62 14.25 -14.71
CA GLU A 44 -7.21 14.05 -13.31
C GLU A 44 -7.63 12.66 -12.78
N ARG A 45 -8.83 12.20 -13.14
CA ARG A 45 -9.29 10.85 -12.78
C ARG A 45 -8.47 9.75 -13.43
N GLN A 46 -7.95 10.00 -14.61
CA GLN A 46 -7.10 9.05 -15.30
C GLN A 46 -5.72 9.01 -14.65
N GLU A 47 -5.13 10.17 -14.36
CA GLU A 47 -3.85 10.27 -13.65
C GLU A 47 -3.89 9.55 -12.29
N VAL A 48 -4.93 9.79 -11.49
CA VAL A 48 -5.11 9.11 -10.19
C VAL A 48 -5.30 7.60 -10.36
N GLN A 49 -5.94 7.14 -11.43
CA GLN A 49 -6.06 5.70 -11.72
C GLN A 49 -4.72 5.08 -12.07
N GLU A 50 -3.90 5.78 -12.86
CA GLU A 50 -2.56 5.34 -13.23
C GLU A 50 -1.66 5.27 -11.98
N GLU A 51 -1.65 6.30 -11.13
CA GLU A 51 -0.92 6.30 -9.86
C GLU A 51 -1.37 5.16 -8.92
N GLN A 52 -2.68 4.88 -8.84
CA GLN A 52 -3.19 3.77 -8.04
C GLN A 52 -2.77 2.41 -8.59
N ALA A 53 -2.67 2.27 -9.91
CA ALA A 53 -2.21 1.04 -10.55
C ALA A 53 -0.72 0.81 -10.27
N GLU A 54 0.12 1.83 -10.40
CA GLU A 54 1.54 1.78 -10.07
C GLU A 54 1.75 1.43 -8.58
N LEU A 55 1.03 2.10 -7.67
CA LEU A 55 1.11 1.80 -6.24
C LEU A 55 0.64 0.37 -5.92
N ALA A 56 -0.35 -0.16 -6.63
CA ALA A 56 -0.80 -1.53 -6.47
C ALA A 56 0.26 -2.54 -6.95
N GLU A 57 0.97 -2.23 -8.03
CA GLU A 57 2.08 -3.02 -8.53
C GLU A 57 3.24 -3.04 -7.53
N GLU A 58 3.67 -1.89 -7.03
CA GLU A 58 4.74 -1.80 -6.01
C GLU A 58 4.40 -2.59 -4.73
N LYS A 59 3.15 -2.50 -4.27
CA LYS A 59 2.68 -3.27 -3.11
C LYS A 59 2.72 -4.77 -3.36
N ASN A 60 2.35 -5.20 -4.56
CA ASN A 60 2.41 -6.61 -4.94
C ASN A 60 3.85 -7.10 -5.02
N GLU A 61 4.74 -6.32 -5.64
CA GLU A 61 6.16 -6.65 -5.71
C GLU A 61 6.77 -6.78 -4.31
N PHE A 62 6.49 -5.82 -3.42
CA PHE A 62 6.92 -5.90 -2.02
C PHE A 62 6.39 -7.16 -1.33
N ALA A 63 5.10 -7.50 -1.51
CA ALA A 63 4.51 -8.70 -0.91
C ALA A 63 5.18 -9.99 -1.41
N VAL A 64 5.50 -10.08 -2.71
CA VAL A 64 6.22 -11.22 -3.29
C VAL A 64 7.63 -11.32 -2.73
N GLN A 65 8.37 -10.21 -2.68
CA GLN A 65 9.73 -10.19 -2.11
C GLN A 65 9.71 -10.58 -0.62
N LEU A 66 8.74 -10.09 0.14
CA LEU A 66 8.59 -10.44 1.55
C LEU A 66 8.31 -11.94 1.73
N ALA A 67 7.36 -12.49 0.96
CA ALA A 67 7.04 -13.91 0.98
C ALA A 67 8.27 -14.78 0.63
N GLN A 68 9.08 -14.35 -0.34
CA GLN A 68 10.31 -15.04 -0.70
C GLN A 68 11.33 -15.02 0.45
N ARG A 69 11.53 -13.86 1.11
CA ARG A 69 12.43 -13.74 2.25
C ARG A 69 11.99 -14.61 3.44
N VAL A 70 10.70 -14.62 3.74
CA VAL A 70 10.11 -15.50 4.76
C VAL A 70 10.35 -16.97 4.42
N SER A 71 10.09 -17.38 3.18
CA SER A 71 10.30 -18.75 2.73
C SER A 71 11.75 -19.19 2.89
N THR A 72 12.72 -18.36 2.48
CA THR A 72 14.15 -18.63 2.68
C THR A 72 14.51 -18.75 4.17
N ALA A 73 13.98 -17.86 5.01
CA ALA A 73 14.22 -17.90 6.45
C ALA A 73 13.66 -19.17 7.10
N GLU A 74 12.47 -19.60 6.69
CA GLU A 74 11.84 -20.84 7.15
C GLU A 74 12.62 -22.08 6.72
N GLN A 75 13.16 -22.10 5.51
CA GLN A 75 14.04 -23.18 5.05
C GLN A 75 15.30 -23.28 5.90
N ARG A 76 16.01 -22.16 6.10
CA ARG A 76 17.20 -22.12 6.97
C ARG A 76 16.86 -22.55 8.39
N PHE A 77 15.74 -22.06 8.94
CA PHE A 77 15.29 -22.44 10.27
C PHE A 77 15.01 -23.94 10.40
N ALA A 78 14.37 -24.56 9.40
CA ALA A 78 14.09 -25.99 9.40
C ALA A 78 15.37 -26.84 9.34
N GLU A 79 16.40 -26.38 8.60
CA GLU A 79 17.72 -27.02 8.60
C GLU A 79 18.38 -26.97 9.98
N LEU A 80 18.34 -25.81 10.63
CA LEU A 80 18.85 -25.63 12.00
C LEU A 80 18.05 -26.46 13.02
N GLU A 81 16.72 -26.54 12.89
CA GLU A 81 15.89 -27.41 13.74
C GLU A 81 16.27 -28.89 13.61
N LEU A 82 16.56 -29.35 12.40
CA LEU A 82 16.99 -30.73 12.17
C LEU A 82 18.35 -31.01 12.80
N ARG A 83 19.27 -30.04 12.75
CA ARG A 83 20.58 -30.12 13.43
C ARG A 83 20.42 -30.07 14.95
N ALA A 84 19.58 -29.18 15.47
CA ALA A 84 19.20 -29.11 16.88
C ALA A 84 18.62 -30.42 17.40
N ALA A 85 17.74 -31.08 16.64
CA ALA A 85 17.17 -32.37 17.00
C ALA A 85 18.23 -33.47 17.12
N LYS A 86 19.24 -33.47 16.25
CA LYS A 86 20.36 -34.43 16.32
C LYS A 86 21.20 -34.21 17.57
N ILE A 87 21.59 -32.96 17.82
CA ILE A 87 22.40 -32.58 18.99
C ILE A 87 21.65 -32.89 20.28
N THR A 88 20.38 -32.48 20.39
CA THR A 88 19.57 -32.71 21.60
C THR A 88 19.26 -34.19 21.84
N ALA A 89 19.13 -35.02 20.80
CA ALA A 89 18.96 -36.47 20.94
C ALA A 89 20.23 -37.16 21.46
N ALA A 90 21.41 -36.63 21.11
CA ALA A 90 22.69 -37.14 21.59
C ALA A 90 23.11 -36.52 22.94
N ALA A 91 22.61 -35.33 23.26
CA ALA A 91 22.96 -34.60 24.46
C ALA A 91 22.38 -35.22 25.73
N THR A 92 23.25 -35.56 26.67
CA THR A 92 22.89 -35.87 28.06
C THR A 92 22.74 -34.62 28.93
N ASN A 93 23.13 -33.45 28.40
CA ASN A 93 23.15 -32.18 29.11
C ASN A 93 21.83 -31.40 28.90
N THR A 94 21.05 -31.29 29.97
CA THR A 94 19.77 -30.55 29.98
C THR A 94 19.91 -29.04 29.80
N ALA A 95 21.07 -28.47 30.13
CA ALA A 95 21.32 -27.04 29.91
C ALA A 95 21.46 -26.74 28.40
N ALA A 96 22.17 -27.58 27.66
CA ALA A 96 22.32 -27.45 26.20
C ALA A 96 20.97 -27.48 25.49
N ALA A 97 20.11 -28.43 25.85
CA ALA A 97 18.75 -28.51 25.30
C ALA A 97 17.92 -27.24 25.59
N THR A 98 18.09 -26.65 26.77
CA THR A 98 17.38 -25.41 27.14
C THR A 98 17.90 -24.20 26.36
N GLU A 99 19.21 -24.06 26.20
CA GLU A 99 19.81 -22.94 25.46
C GLU A 99 19.49 -23.01 23.95
N ILE A 100 19.55 -24.21 23.37
CA ILE A 100 19.14 -24.47 21.99
C ILE A 100 17.66 -24.10 21.78
N GLU A 101 16.77 -24.50 22.69
CA GLU A 101 15.34 -24.19 22.58
C GLU A 101 15.08 -22.68 22.73
N GLN A 102 15.84 -21.98 23.58
CA GLN A 102 15.74 -20.52 23.69
C GLN A 102 16.18 -19.83 22.39
N ALA A 103 17.30 -20.24 21.80
CA ALA A 103 17.79 -19.66 20.55
C ALA A 103 16.81 -19.92 19.39
N LYS A 104 16.33 -21.17 19.28
CA LYS A 104 15.26 -21.57 18.37
C LYS A 104 14.01 -20.70 18.52
N SER A 105 13.52 -20.51 19.74
CA SER A 105 12.31 -19.70 19.99
C SER A 105 12.51 -18.24 19.57
N ARG A 106 13.70 -17.68 19.75
CA ARG A 106 14.03 -16.31 19.31
C ARG A 106 14.04 -16.21 17.79
N ALA A 107 14.72 -17.13 17.10
CA ALA A 107 14.75 -17.17 15.63
C ALA A 107 13.34 -17.32 15.03
N LYS A 108 12.50 -18.19 15.63
CA LYS A 108 11.09 -18.32 15.23
C LYS A 108 10.30 -17.02 15.39
N ALA A 109 10.47 -16.34 16.52
CA ALA A 109 9.79 -15.06 16.77
C ALA A 109 10.21 -13.99 15.75
N GLN A 110 11.48 -13.98 15.32
CA GLN A 110 11.95 -13.06 14.28
C GLN A 110 11.38 -13.40 12.89
N ILE A 111 11.20 -14.68 12.54
CA ILE A 111 10.47 -15.06 11.32
C ILE A 111 9.03 -14.53 11.37
N ASP A 112 8.36 -14.65 12.51
CA ASP A 112 7.00 -14.14 12.69
C ASP A 112 6.93 -12.61 12.61
N GLN A 113 7.97 -11.90 13.06
CA GLN A 113 8.11 -10.46 12.83
C GLN A 113 8.31 -10.14 11.36
N LEU A 114 9.17 -10.89 10.65
CA LEU A 114 9.39 -10.71 9.22
C LEU A 114 8.10 -10.91 8.41
N ARG A 115 7.28 -11.91 8.73
CA ARG A 115 5.97 -12.12 8.08
C ARG A 115 5.05 -10.90 8.13
N ASN A 116 5.20 -10.07 9.15
CA ASN A 116 4.40 -8.87 9.38
C ASN A 116 5.18 -7.57 9.08
N ALA A 117 6.34 -7.67 8.43
CA ALA A 117 7.15 -6.51 8.11
C ALA A 117 6.47 -5.62 7.07
N THR A 118 6.80 -4.34 7.17
CA THR A 118 6.36 -3.23 6.32
C THR A 118 7.57 -2.65 5.61
N PRO A 119 7.40 -1.89 4.52
CA PRO A 119 8.52 -1.24 3.85
C PRO A 119 9.40 -0.38 4.79
N THR A 120 8.81 0.17 5.84
CA THR A 120 9.51 1.05 6.80
C THR A 120 10.33 0.33 7.87
N ASN A 121 10.10 -0.97 8.11
CA ASN A 121 10.79 -1.70 9.18
C ASN A 121 11.44 -3.02 8.73
N ILE A 122 11.32 -3.38 7.45
CA ILE A 122 11.82 -4.65 6.90
C ILE A 122 13.32 -4.82 7.12
N GLU A 123 14.12 -3.77 6.96
CA GLU A 123 15.58 -3.83 7.13
C GLU A 123 15.94 -4.17 8.58
N SER A 124 15.41 -3.41 9.55
CA SER A 124 15.64 -3.69 10.97
C SER A 124 15.14 -5.08 11.40
N THR A 125 14.07 -5.57 10.77
CA THR A 125 13.51 -6.90 11.06
C THR A 125 14.40 -8.01 10.51
N LEU A 126 15.01 -7.80 9.33
CA LEU A 126 15.98 -8.72 8.75
C LEU A 126 17.27 -8.78 9.56
N GLU A 127 17.78 -7.63 10.01
CA GLU A 127 18.96 -7.60 10.88
C GLU A 127 18.71 -8.39 12.19
N GLY A 128 17.54 -8.22 12.80
CA GLY A 128 17.14 -8.97 13.98
C GLY A 128 17.02 -10.48 13.72
N LEU A 129 16.48 -10.85 12.56
CA LEU A 129 16.39 -12.24 12.11
C LEU A 129 17.76 -12.87 11.88
N ASP A 130 18.65 -12.19 11.17
CA ASP A 130 20.00 -12.68 10.89
C ASP A 130 20.78 -12.91 12.18
N GLN A 131 20.74 -11.94 13.11
CA GLN A 131 21.36 -12.09 14.44
C GLN A 131 20.78 -13.28 15.21
N ALA A 132 19.46 -13.51 15.15
CA ALA A 132 18.83 -14.62 15.85
C ALA A 132 19.15 -15.98 15.21
N MET A 133 19.24 -16.05 13.88
CA MET A 133 19.63 -17.27 13.16
C MET A 133 21.09 -17.62 13.40
N ASP A 134 21.98 -16.61 13.37
CA ASP A 134 23.41 -16.82 13.62
C ASP A 134 23.65 -17.24 15.07
N ALA A 135 22.95 -16.63 16.04
CA ALA A 135 23.02 -17.07 17.43
C ALA A 135 22.46 -18.48 17.63
N PHE A 136 21.48 -18.90 16.83
CA PHE A 136 20.97 -20.27 16.86
C PHE A 136 22.00 -21.24 16.31
N ASP A 137 22.58 -20.95 15.14
CA ASP A 137 23.59 -21.80 14.51
C ASP A 137 24.87 -21.91 15.36
N GLU A 138 25.36 -20.80 15.93
CA GLU A 138 26.50 -20.78 16.85
C GLU A 138 26.26 -21.67 18.08
N LYS A 139 25.04 -21.65 18.62
CA LYS A 139 24.66 -22.54 19.73
C LYS A 139 24.66 -24.01 19.31
N LEU A 140 24.32 -24.31 18.06
CA LEU A 140 24.43 -25.66 17.55
C LEU A 140 25.89 -26.08 17.40
N ASP A 141 26.74 -25.23 16.81
CA ASP A 141 28.19 -25.49 16.69
C ASP A 141 28.84 -25.78 18.05
N GLU A 142 28.54 -24.96 19.07
CA GLU A 142 29.10 -25.11 20.43
C GLU A 142 28.83 -26.51 21.04
N TYR A 143 27.66 -27.08 20.77
CA TYR A 143 27.26 -28.38 21.34
C TYR A 143 27.50 -29.57 20.40
N ASP A 144 27.62 -29.35 19.10
CA ASP A 144 28.04 -30.37 18.13
C ASP A 144 29.49 -30.78 18.39
N ASP A 145 30.36 -29.80 18.69
CA ASP A 145 31.77 -30.04 19.04
C ASP A 145 31.96 -30.67 20.44
N ALA A 146 30.94 -30.60 21.30
CA ALA A 146 30.98 -31.09 22.68
C ALA A 146 30.50 -32.55 22.86
N LEU A 147 29.99 -33.18 21.79
CA LEU A 147 29.48 -34.56 21.74
C LEU A 147 30.55 -35.56 21.27
#